data_AF-A0A5N7Z563-F1
#
_entry.id   AF-A0A5N7Z563-F1
#
_cell.length_a   1.000
_cell.length_b   1.000
_cell.length_c   1.000
_cell.angle_alpha   90.00
_cell.angle_beta   90.00
_cell.angle_gamma   90.00
#
_symmetry.space_group_name_H-M   'P 1'
#
loop_
_entity.id
_entity.type
_entity.pdbx_description
1 polymer ?
#
loop_
_entity_poly.entity_id
_entity_poly.type
_entity_poly.pdbx_seq_one_letter_code
_entity_poly.pdbx_strand_id
1 'polypeptide(L)'
;MNPPAEQKHVIFITLLYFTISLLGILHHELWLDEAHHWLLALDSGSFSELFYNMRHEGHPMLWNILLFLLTRITDNPFWMQFLHILLSTLTVGIFLRKSPFSTLFKVLFVFGYFMLFEYNLISRNYILGLLFLFLALGLYRQRKEKFLLYAFWLVLAANIHLMFTVVSLALLLLFTIENKKNILRYTSGYLVFAVGLVLLIVQLFPSIDSIFLSRTQNITLYERFTKGFISLFKGW
;
A
#
# COMPACT_ATOMS: atom_id res chain seq x y z
N MET A 1 4.24 -7.86 27.32
CA MET A 1 5.54 -7.24 27.04
C MET A 1 6.46 -8.34 26.54
N ASN A 2 7.08 -8.17 25.36
CA ASN A 2 8.01 -9.18 24.84
C ASN A 2 9.31 -9.13 25.67
N PRO A 3 9.94 -10.29 25.98
CA PRO A 3 11.17 -10.34 26.74
C PRO A 3 12.27 -9.44 26.14
N PRO A 4 13.15 -8.84 26.97
CA PRO A 4 14.17 -7.88 26.52
C PRO A 4 15.07 -8.41 25.39
N ALA A 5 15.39 -9.71 25.40
CA ALA A 5 16.18 -10.34 24.35
C ALA A 5 15.46 -10.33 22.99
N GLU A 6 14.16 -10.61 22.97
CA GLU A 6 13.36 -10.57 21.74
C GLU A 6 13.32 -9.17 21.14
N GLN A 7 13.26 -8.13 21.97
CA GLN A 7 13.30 -6.74 21.51
C GLN A 7 14.65 -6.38 20.87
N LYS A 8 15.76 -6.82 21.46
CA LYS A 8 17.11 -6.60 20.91
C LYS A 8 17.26 -7.25 19.54
N HIS A 9 16.78 -8.48 19.37
CA HIS A 9 16.83 -9.19 18.08
C HIS A 9 16.02 -8.47 17.00
N VAL A 10 14.79 -8.02 17.33
CA VAL A 10 13.96 -7.25 16.38
C VAL A 10 14.68 -5.98 15.93
N ILE A 11 15.22 -5.19 16.87
CA ILE A 11 15.93 -3.94 16.56
C ILE A 11 17.13 -4.23 15.65
N PHE A 12 17.92 -5.24 15.99
CA PHE A 12 19.08 -5.64 15.20
C PHE A 12 18.69 -6.00 13.75
N ILE A 13 17.67 -6.85 13.56
CA ILE A 13 17.21 -7.27 12.23
C ILE A 13 16.67 -6.06 11.44
N THR A 14 15.91 -5.17 12.08
CA THR A 14 15.40 -3.95 11.43
C THR A 14 16.52 -3.01 11.02
N LEU A 15 17.54 -2.81 11.86
CA LEU A 15 18.70 -1.97 11.53
C LEU A 15 19.54 -2.58 10.40
N LEU A 16 19.73 -3.90 10.42
CA LEU A 16 20.41 -4.62 9.35
C LEU A 16 19.65 -4.48 8.02
N TYR A 17 18.34 -4.65 8.05
CA TYR A 17 17.47 -4.44 6.89
C TYR A 17 17.61 -3.01 6.34
N PHE A 18 17.47 -1.99 7.19
CA PHE A 18 17.66 -0.59 6.78
C PHE A 18 19.04 -0.33 6.16
N THR A 19 20.09 -0.89 6.75
CA THR A 19 21.47 -0.72 6.25
C THR A 19 21.63 -1.33 4.86
N ILE A 20 21.09 -2.54 4.65
CA ILE A 20 21.10 -3.19 3.34
C ILE A 20 20.27 -2.38 2.33
N SER A 21 19.07 -1.91 2.71
CA SER A 21 18.23 -1.05 1.86
C SER A 21 18.95 0.24 1.47
N LEU A 22 19.65 0.88 2.42
CA LEU A 22 20.40 2.10 2.17
C LEU A 22 21.53 1.87 1.17
N LEU A 23 22.31 0.79 1.35
CA LEU A 23 23.34 0.42 0.39
C LEU A 23 22.76 0.09 -1.00
N GLY A 24 21.57 -0.52 -1.03
CA GLY A 24 20.86 -0.83 -2.26
C GLY A 24 20.44 0.42 -3.02
N ILE A 25 19.79 1.40 -2.37
CA ILE A 25 19.35 2.62 -3.07
C ILE A 25 20.51 3.48 -3.56
N LEU A 26 21.68 3.40 -2.93
CA LEU A 26 22.89 4.10 -3.41
C LEU A 26 23.41 3.57 -4.75
N HIS A 27 23.00 2.36 -5.16
CA HIS A 27 23.35 1.74 -6.43
C HIS A 27 22.12 1.43 -7.30
N HIS A 28 20.93 1.83 -6.85
CA HIS A 28 19.68 1.55 -7.54
C HIS A 28 19.45 2.57 -8.65
N GLU A 29 19.32 2.08 -9.87
CA GLU A 29 18.94 2.91 -11.00
C GLU A 29 17.46 3.28 -10.91
N LEU A 30 17.12 4.52 -11.25
CA LEU A 30 15.75 4.98 -11.18
C LEU A 30 14.89 4.28 -12.25
N TRP A 31 13.87 3.54 -11.82
CA TRP A 31 12.96 2.87 -12.74
C TRP A 31 12.00 3.87 -13.41
N LEU A 32 11.53 3.52 -14.61
CA LEU A 32 10.57 4.33 -15.37
C LEU A 32 9.34 4.71 -14.52
N ASP A 33 8.79 3.72 -13.83
CA ASP A 33 7.61 3.83 -12.96
C ASP A 33 7.86 4.70 -11.72
N GLU A 34 9.09 4.75 -11.23
CA GLU A 34 9.51 5.64 -10.13
C GLU A 34 9.66 7.07 -10.65
N ALA A 35 10.35 7.23 -11.78
CA ALA A 35 10.55 8.52 -12.44
C ALA A 35 9.21 9.18 -12.80
N HIS A 36 8.25 8.40 -13.31
CA HIS A 36 6.92 8.88 -13.64
C HIS A 36 6.20 9.53 -12.45
N HIS A 37 6.12 8.83 -11.31
CA HIS A 37 5.47 9.38 -10.12
C HIS A 37 6.25 10.55 -9.51
N TRP A 38 7.58 10.50 -9.55
CA TRP A 38 8.42 11.60 -9.07
C TRP A 38 8.17 12.87 -9.90
N LEU A 39 8.25 12.78 -11.23
CA LEU A 39 8.05 13.91 -12.12
C LEU A 39 6.62 14.44 -12.07
N LEU A 40 5.61 13.56 -12.04
CA LEU A 40 4.21 13.97 -11.86
C LEU A 40 4.03 14.83 -10.61
N ALA A 41 4.65 14.43 -9.51
CA ALA A 41 4.61 15.16 -8.25
C ALA A 41 5.49 16.43 -8.23
N LEU A 42 6.62 16.42 -8.94
CA LEU A 42 7.53 17.56 -9.08
C LEU A 42 6.89 18.67 -9.91
N ASP A 43 6.35 18.32 -11.07
CA ASP A 43 5.80 19.23 -12.09
C ASP A 43 4.41 19.76 -11.72
N SER A 44 3.77 19.20 -10.71
CA SER A 44 2.53 19.77 -10.17
C SER A 44 2.84 20.98 -9.29
N GLY A 45 2.24 22.14 -9.57
CA GLY A 45 2.41 23.38 -8.81
C GLY A 45 1.50 23.51 -7.58
N SER A 46 0.41 22.73 -7.52
CA SER A 46 -0.54 22.73 -6.41
C SER A 46 -1.20 21.37 -6.21
N PHE A 47 -1.89 21.15 -5.09
CA PHE A 47 -2.71 19.94 -4.90
C PHE A 47 -3.81 19.79 -5.96
N SER A 48 -4.42 20.90 -6.39
CA SER A 48 -5.45 20.86 -7.45
C SER A 48 -4.85 20.37 -8.76
N GLU A 49 -3.65 20.84 -9.10
CA GLU A 49 -2.94 20.42 -10.31
C GLU A 49 -2.46 18.98 -10.21
N LEU A 50 -1.97 18.55 -9.05
CA LEU A 50 -1.61 17.16 -8.77
C LEU A 50 -2.82 16.24 -9.03
N PHE A 51 -3.96 16.52 -8.42
CA PHE A 51 -5.17 15.70 -8.59
C PHE A 51 -5.69 15.72 -10.03
N TYR A 52 -5.57 16.87 -10.71
CA TYR A 52 -5.88 16.97 -12.12
C TYR A 52 -4.97 16.05 -12.94
N ASN A 53 -3.65 16.11 -12.75
CA ASN A 53 -2.69 15.30 -13.49
C ASN A 53 -2.85 13.80 -13.20
N MET A 54 -3.19 13.44 -11.96
CA MET A 54 -3.44 12.07 -11.54
C MET A 54 -4.71 11.42 -12.10
N ARG A 55 -5.64 12.18 -12.70
CA ARG A 55 -6.94 11.66 -13.18
C ARG A 55 -6.84 10.54 -14.23
N HIS A 56 -5.65 10.35 -14.80
CA HIS A 56 -5.35 9.34 -15.81
C HIS A 56 -4.54 8.15 -15.26
N GLU A 57 -4.08 8.19 -14.01
CA GLU A 57 -3.21 7.16 -13.42
C GLU A 57 -3.96 5.87 -13.10
N GLY A 58 -5.25 5.95 -12.80
CA GLY A 58 -6.04 4.78 -12.37
C GLY A 58 -5.58 4.18 -11.04
N HIS A 59 -4.83 4.93 -10.23
CA HIS A 59 -4.30 4.50 -8.95
C HIS A 59 -4.63 5.50 -7.83
N PRO A 60 -4.87 5.01 -6.58
CA PRO A 60 -5.09 5.88 -5.44
C PRO A 60 -3.95 6.87 -5.15
N MET A 61 -4.29 8.02 -4.57
CA MET A 61 -3.46 9.22 -4.63
C MET A 61 -2.38 9.33 -3.53
N LEU A 62 -2.46 8.51 -2.48
CA LEU A 62 -1.68 8.74 -1.25
C LEU A 62 -0.15 8.77 -1.49
N TRP A 63 0.37 7.87 -2.34
CA TRP A 63 1.80 7.86 -2.66
C TRP A 63 2.25 9.18 -3.31
N ASN A 64 1.55 9.63 -4.35
CA ASN A 64 1.85 10.87 -5.05
C ASN A 64 1.66 12.12 -4.17
N ILE A 65 0.73 12.09 -3.21
CA ILE A 65 0.60 13.15 -2.20
C ILE A 65 1.87 13.25 -1.35
N LEU A 66 2.43 12.12 -0.91
CA LEU A 66 3.68 12.11 -0.15
C LEU A 66 4.86 12.61 -1.00
N LEU A 67 4.93 12.18 -2.27
CA LEU A 67 5.95 12.66 -3.19
C LEU A 67 5.82 14.16 -3.44
N PHE A 68 4.61 14.67 -3.63
CA PHE A 68 4.37 16.11 -3.85
C PHE A 68 4.86 16.94 -2.67
N LEU A 69 4.57 16.50 -1.44
CA LEU A 69 5.08 17.17 -0.24
C LEU A 69 6.61 17.14 -0.19
N LEU A 70 7.23 16.03 -0.58
CA LEU A 70 8.67 15.88 -0.61
C LEU A 70 9.31 16.75 -1.70
N THR A 71 8.68 16.87 -2.87
CA THR A 71 9.19 17.69 -3.99
C THR A 71 9.14 19.20 -3.68
N ARG A 72 8.37 19.62 -2.67
CA ARG A 72 8.42 21.01 -2.18
C ARG A 72 9.72 21.33 -1.41
N ILE A 73 10.49 20.31 -1.03
CA ILE A 73 11.73 20.45 -0.27
C ILE A 73 12.95 20.22 -1.19
N THR A 74 12.84 19.34 -2.18
CA THR A 74 13.96 18.89 -3.03
C THR A 74 13.47 18.36 -4.37
N ASP A 75 14.23 18.57 -5.43
CA ASP A 75 14.01 18.03 -6.78
C ASP A 75 14.74 16.69 -7.02
N ASN A 76 15.69 16.34 -6.16
CA ASN A 76 16.46 15.10 -6.24
C ASN A 76 15.60 13.84 -5.90
N PRO A 77 15.41 12.89 -6.85
CA PRO A 77 14.61 11.67 -6.66
C PRO A 77 15.19 10.69 -5.65
N PHE A 78 16.45 10.83 -5.24
CA PHE A 78 17.03 10.04 -4.15
C PHE A 78 16.17 10.09 -2.88
N TRP A 79 15.56 11.24 -2.58
CA TRP A 79 14.76 11.40 -1.38
C TRP A 79 13.45 10.59 -1.40
N MET A 80 12.90 10.29 -2.58
CA MET A 80 11.79 9.36 -2.72
C MET A 80 12.22 7.94 -2.33
N GLN A 81 13.37 7.49 -2.84
CA GLN A 81 13.94 6.18 -2.49
C GLN A 81 14.23 6.11 -0.99
N PHE A 82 14.79 7.18 -0.42
CA PHE A 82 15.04 7.28 1.01
C PHE A 82 13.76 7.21 1.84
N LEU A 83 12.71 7.96 1.46
CA LEU A 83 11.39 7.88 2.08
C LEU A 83 10.81 6.45 1.99
N HIS A 84 10.97 5.80 0.84
CA HIS A 84 10.47 4.46 0.61
C HIS A 84 11.16 3.43 1.52
N ILE A 85 12.48 3.47 1.66
CA ILE A 85 13.19 2.55 2.57
C ILE A 85 12.86 2.81 4.05
N LEU A 86 12.52 4.05 4.43
CA LEU A 86 12.04 4.36 5.79
C LEU A 86 10.67 3.72 6.05
N LEU A 87 9.74 3.84 5.09
CA LEU A 87 8.43 3.19 5.17
C LEU A 87 8.56 1.67 5.16
N SER A 88 9.47 1.13 4.36
CA SER A 88 9.72 -0.31 4.29
C SER A 88 10.33 -0.86 5.58
N THR A 89 11.30 -0.13 6.15
CA THR A 89 11.90 -0.44 7.45
C THR A 89 10.87 -0.40 8.58
N LEU A 90 9.97 0.60 8.57
CA LEU A 90 8.86 0.67 9.53
C LEU A 90 7.92 -0.55 9.40
N THR A 91 7.58 -0.91 8.16
CA THR A 91 6.74 -2.08 7.84
C THR A 91 7.36 -3.38 8.37
N VAL A 92 8.65 -3.58 8.12
CA VAL A 92 9.44 -4.71 8.63
C VAL A 92 9.48 -4.70 10.15
N GLY A 93 9.71 -3.55 10.78
CA GLY A 93 9.71 -3.42 12.23
C GLY A 93 8.38 -3.82 12.88
N ILE A 94 7.25 -3.44 12.26
CA ILE A 94 5.91 -3.85 12.70
C ILE A 94 5.71 -5.36 12.52
N PHE A 95 6.06 -5.89 11.34
CA PHE A 95 5.96 -7.32 11.04
C PHE A 95 6.75 -8.16 12.05
N LEU A 96 8.01 -7.81 12.31
CA LEU A 96 8.87 -8.54 13.23
C LEU A 96 8.29 -8.58 14.65
N ARG A 97 7.75 -7.46 15.13
CA ARG A 97 7.17 -7.33 16.49
C ARG A 97 5.82 -8.02 16.66
N LYS A 98 4.98 -8.02 15.64
CA LYS A 98 3.56 -8.40 15.76
C LYS A 98 3.24 -9.78 15.20
N SER A 99 4.05 -10.29 14.27
CA SER A 99 3.76 -11.56 13.63
C SER A 99 4.00 -12.77 14.56
N PRO A 100 3.14 -13.80 14.51
CA PRO A 100 3.23 -14.98 15.37
C PRO A 100 4.18 -16.07 14.85
N PHE A 101 5.01 -15.76 13.85
CA PHE A 101 5.88 -16.74 13.17
C PHE A 101 7.18 -16.99 13.94
N SER A 102 7.91 -18.05 13.57
CA SER A 102 9.25 -18.31 14.08
C SER A 102 10.25 -17.26 13.59
N THR A 103 11.32 -17.02 14.34
CA THR A 103 12.37 -16.06 13.96
C THR A 103 12.98 -16.39 12.60
N LEU A 104 13.21 -17.67 12.30
CA LEU A 104 13.74 -18.11 11.02
C LEU A 104 12.81 -17.70 9.87
N PHE A 105 11.50 -17.97 9.98
CA PHE A 105 10.53 -17.56 8.96
C PHE A 105 10.54 -16.04 8.77
N LYS A 106 10.56 -15.28 9.87
CA LYS A 106 10.57 -13.81 9.80
C LYS A 106 11.81 -13.29 9.07
N VAL A 107 12.98 -13.84 9.37
CA VAL A 107 14.25 -13.48 8.71
C VAL A 107 14.20 -13.82 7.22
N LEU A 108 13.79 -15.04 6.86
CA LEU A 108 13.67 -15.45 5.46
C LEU A 108 12.64 -14.61 4.69
N PHE A 109 11.55 -14.21 5.33
CA PHE A 109 10.54 -13.35 4.72
C PHE A 109 11.08 -11.93 4.48
N VAL A 110 11.69 -11.32 5.50
CA VAL A 110 12.22 -9.95 5.45
C VAL A 110 13.38 -9.81 4.48
N PHE A 111 14.27 -10.81 4.43
CA PHE A 111 15.39 -10.86 3.49
C PHE A 111 15.08 -11.64 2.20
N GLY A 112 13.79 -11.91 1.94
CA GLY A 112 13.33 -12.51 0.70
C GLY A 112 13.24 -11.49 -0.42
N TYR A 113 13.18 -11.98 -1.67
CA TYR A 113 13.13 -11.16 -2.89
C TYR A 113 12.10 -10.01 -2.80
N PHE A 114 10.84 -10.32 -2.50
CA PHE A 114 9.78 -9.32 -2.46
C PHE A 114 10.03 -8.21 -1.43
N MET A 115 10.44 -8.56 -0.22
CA MET A 115 10.65 -7.57 0.83
C MET A 115 11.94 -6.78 0.65
N LEU A 116 12.99 -7.35 0.06
CA LEU A 116 14.23 -6.61 -0.19
C LEU A 116 14.21 -5.80 -1.48
N PHE A 117 13.50 -6.25 -2.51
CA PHE A 117 13.54 -5.67 -3.85
C PHE A 117 12.23 -4.96 -4.18
N GLU A 118 11.17 -5.70 -4.50
CA GLU A 118 9.88 -5.17 -5.00
C GLU A 118 9.20 -4.16 -4.06
N TYR A 119 9.24 -4.42 -2.75
CA TYR A 119 8.61 -3.58 -1.73
C TYR A 119 9.62 -2.69 -0.98
N ASN A 120 10.82 -2.49 -1.52
CA ASN A 120 11.87 -1.74 -0.83
C ASN A 120 12.78 -0.93 -1.77
N LEU A 121 13.46 -1.56 -2.73
CA LEU A 121 14.35 -0.82 -3.65
C LEU A 121 13.56 -0.11 -4.74
N ILE A 122 12.51 -0.74 -5.27
CA ILE A 122 11.62 -0.10 -6.24
C ILE A 122 10.58 0.75 -5.47
N SER A 123 10.67 2.07 -5.59
CA SER A 123 9.88 3.03 -4.81
C SER A 123 8.45 3.15 -5.33
N ARG A 124 7.57 2.28 -4.84
CA ARG A 124 6.18 2.17 -5.29
C ARG A 124 5.20 2.28 -4.14
N ASN A 125 3.95 2.58 -4.49
CA ASN A 125 2.85 2.70 -3.53
C ASN A 125 2.61 1.42 -2.70
N TYR A 126 2.98 0.24 -3.20
CA TYR A 126 2.66 -1.04 -2.56
C TYR A 126 3.16 -1.17 -1.11
N ILE A 127 4.28 -0.52 -0.74
CA ILE A 127 4.80 -0.61 0.63
C ILE A 127 3.83 -0.01 1.65
N LEU A 128 3.08 1.04 1.29
CA LEU A 128 2.04 1.60 2.15
C LEU A 128 0.90 0.61 2.37
N GLY A 129 0.57 -0.17 1.34
CA GLY A 129 -0.45 -1.21 1.43
C GLY A 129 -0.04 -2.31 2.40
N LEU A 130 1.22 -2.76 2.33
CA LEU A 130 1.78 -3.70 3.31
C LEU A 130 1.86 -3.12 4.72
N LEU A 131 2.29 -1.87 4.86
CA LEU A 131 2.35 -1.16 6.13
C LEU A 131 0.99 -1.17 6.84
N PHE A 132 -0.05 -0.70 6.16
CA PHE A 132 -1.40 -0.62 6.72
C PHE A 132 -2.00 -2.00 6.96
N LEU A 133 -1.75 -2.97 6.06
CA LEU A 133 -2.20 -4.35 6.27
C LEU A 133 -1.55 -4.97 7.51
N PHE A 134 -0.25 -4.78 7.72
CA PHE A 134 0.45 -5.30 8.91
C PHE A 134 0.03 -4.58 10.19
N LEU A 135 -0.31 -3.29 10.13
CA LEU A 135 -0.94 -2.59 11.25
C LEU A 135 -2.31 -3.18 11.60
N ALA A 136 -3.14 -3.47 10.61
CA ALA A 136 -4.43 -4.14 10.82
C ALA A 136 -4.24 -5.55 11.41
N LEU A 137 -3.37 -6.37 10.82
CA LEU A 137 -3.09 -7.72 11.29
C LEU A 137 -2.45 -7.74 12.69
N GLY A 138 -1.65 -6.74 13.03
CA GLY A 138 -1.11 -6.56 14.39
C GLY A 138 -2.19 -6.33 15.45
N LEU A 139 -3.38 -5.88 15.05
CA LEU A 139 -4.57 -5.74 15.89
C LEU A 139 -5.50 -6.96 15.82
N TYR A 140 -5.20 -7.97 15.00
CA TYR A 140 -6.13 -9.06 14.69
C TYR A 140 -6.66 -9.79 15.94
N ARG A 141 -5.83 -10.00 16.97
CA ARG A 141 -6.27 -10.62 18.23
C ARG A 141 -7.23 -9.74 19.03
N GLN A 142 -7.11 -8.42 18.91
CA GLN A 142 -7.93 -7.40 19.60
C GLN A 142 -8.99 -6.79 18.67
N ARG A 143 -9.21 -7.36 17.48
CA ARG A 143 -10.02 -6.76 16.41
C ARG A 143 -11.47 -6.50 16.79
N LYS A 144 -12.02 -7.22 17.78
CA LYS A 144 -13.38 -6.97 18.30
C LYS A 144 -13.43 -5.72 19.18
N GLU A 145 -12.44 -5.55 20.06
CA GLU A 145 -12.37 -4.39 20.95
C GLU A 145 -11.98 -3.11 20.20
N LYS A 146 -11.02 -3.24 19.26
CA LYS A 146 -10.44 -2.13 18.50
C LYS A 146 -10.92 -2.14 17.05
N PHE A 147 -12.17 -2.53 16.80
CA PHE A 147 -12.68 -2.74 15.45
C PHE A 147 -12.61 -1.49 14.59
N LEU A 148 -12.92 -0.31 15.13
CA LEU A 148 -12.84 0.96 14.41
C LEU A 148 -11.42 1.19 13.85
N LEU A 149 -10.39 0.99 14.69
CA LEU A 149 -8.99 1.15 14.29
C LEU A 149 -8.56 0.06 13.31
N TYR A 150 -9.04 -1.17 13.49
CA TYR A 150 -8.81 -2.27 12.55
C TYR A 150 -9.38 -1.95 11.17
N ALA A 151 -10.64 -1.52 11.09
CA ALA A 151 -11.30 -1.12 9.86
C ALA A 151 -10.64 0.10 9.20
N PHE A 152 -10.18 1.06 10.00
CA PHE A 152 -9.41 2.21 9.53
C PHE A 152 -8.13 1.79 8.78
N TRP A 153 -7.32 0.90 9.38
CA TRP A 153 -6.11 0.42 8.69
C TRP A 153 -6.43 -0.40 7.45
N LEU A 154 -7.47 -1.25 7.48
CA LEU A 154 -7.90 -1.98 6.29
C LEU A 154 -8.34 -1.05 5.17
N VAL A 155 -9.08 0.02 5.47
CA VAL A 155 -9.54 0.93 4.41
C VAL A 155 -8.41 1.80 3.86
N LEU A 156 -7.42 2.15 4.68
CA LEU A 156 -6.19 2.78 4.19
C LEU A 156 -5.42 1.85 3.25
N ALA A 157 -5.26 0.56 3.61
CA ALA A 157 -4.66 -0.43 2.72
C ALA A 157 -5.45 -0.55 1.39
N ALA A 158 -6.78 -0.59 1.48
CA ALA A 158 -7.66 -0.64 0.31
C ALA A 158 -7.52 0.58 -0.61
N ASN A 159 -7.09 1.73 -0.08
CA ASN A 159 -6.83 2.97 -0.82
C ASN A 159 -5.37 3.11 -1.27
N ILE A 160 -4.63 2.00 -1.43
CA ILE A 160 -3.29 2.00 -2.03
C ILE A 160 -3.30 1.37 -3.42
N HIS A 161 -3.90 0.19 -3.54
CA HIS A 161 -3.96 -0.57 -4.80
C HIS A 161 -5.10 -1.58 -4.74
N LEU A 162 -5.68 -1.93 -5.90
CA LEU A 162 -6.83 -2.84 -6.02
C LEU A 162 -6.61 -4.20 -5.35
N MET A 163 -5.38 -4.73 -5.40
CA MET A 163 -5.05 -5.99 -4.72
C MET A 163 -5.26 -5.89 -3.20
N PHE A 164 -4.86 -4.77 -2.57
CA PHE A 164 -5.11 -4.55 -1.15
C PHE A 164 -6.58 -4.29 -0.85
N THR A 165 -7.34 -3.73 -1.79
CA THR A 165 -8.81 -3.62 -1.68
C THR A 165 -9.43 -5.01 -1.54
N VAL A 166 -9.06 -5.96 -2.41
CA VAL A 166 -9.57 -7.33 -2.38
C VAL A 166 -9.25 -8.00 -1.05
N VAL A 167 -7.99 -7.93 -0.60
CA VAL A 167 -7.56 -8.50 0.68
C VAL A 167 -8.30 -7.86 1.87
N SER A 168 -8.44 -6.53 1.86
CA SER A 168 -9.09 -5.79 2.94
C SER A 168 -10.58 -6.08 3.02
N LEU A 169 -11.26 -6.22 1.88
CA LEU A 169 -12.66 -6.64 1.80
C LEU A 169 -12.84 -8.06 2.31
N ALA A 170 -11.96 -8.99 1.95
CA ALA A 170 -12.01 -10.37 2.44
C ALA A 170 -11.87 -10.44 3.97
N LEU A 171 -10.93 -9.68 4.54
CA LEU A 171 -10.72 -9.59 5.99
C LEU A 171 -11.89 -8.91 6.72
N LEU A 172 -12.48 -7.87 6.12
CA LEU A 172 -13.69 -7.23 6.67
C LEU A 172 -14.88 -8.20 6.63
N LEU A 173 -15.10 -8.90 5.51
CA LEU A 173 -16.16 -9.87 5.34
C LEU A 173 -16.04 -11.02 6.34
N LEU A 174 -14.82 -11.55 6.53
CA LEU A 174 -14.55 -12.56 7.55
C LEU A 174 -14.98 -12.08 8.94
N PHE A 175 -14.59 -10.86 9.31
CA PHE A 175 -14.99 -10.27 10.60
C PHE A 175 -16.53 -10.14 10.70
N THR A 176 -17.19 -9.67 9.65
CA THR A 176 -18.65 -9.54 9.60
C THR A 176 -19.33 -10.90 9.76
N ILE A 177 -18.81 -11.94 9.11
CA ILE A 177 -19.32 -13.31 9.19
C ILE A 177 -19.16 -13.89 10.60
N GLU A 178 -18.04 -13.63 11.26
CA GLU A 178 -17.80 -14.05 12.64
C GLU A 178 -18.71 -13.34 13.66
N ASN A 179 -19.19 -12.13 13.34
CA ASN A 179 -19.87 -11.24 14.28
C ASN A 179 -21.28 -10.82 13.82
N LYS A 180 -21.93 -11.57 12.92
CA LYS A 180 -23.24 -11.26 12.30
C LYS A 180 -24.30 -10.79 13.30
N LYS A 181 -24.38 -11.45 14.46
CA LYS A 181 -25.38 -11.16 15.50
C LYS A 181 -25.18 -9.79 16.19
N ASN A 182 -23.98 -9.23 16.12
CA ASN A 182 -23.59 -8.00 16.80
C ASN A 182 -23.19 -6.89 15.80
N ILE A 183 -23.71 -6.92 14.58
CA ILE A 183 -23.26 -6.01 13.50
C ILE A 183 -23.42 -4.52 13.87
N LEU A 184 -24.50 -4.17 14.57
CA LEU A 184 -24.80 -2.80 15.00
C LEU A 184 -23.77 -2.24 15.98
N ARG A 185 -23.08 -3.09 16.75
CA ARG A 185 -22.01 -2.67 17.66
C ARG A 185 -20.80 -2.10 16.90
N TYR A 186 -20.62 -2.52 15.66
CA TYR A 186 -19.43 -2.23 14.86
C TYR A 186 -19.71 -1.21 13.73
N THR A 187 -20.88 -0.57 13.77
CA THR A 187 -21.35 0.37 12.73
C THR A 187 -20.35 1.46 12.41
N SER A 188 -19.68 2.05 13.41
CA SER A 188 -18.68 3.10 13.17
C SER A 188 -17.50 2.62 12.33
N GLY A 189 -17.00 1.39 12.57
CA GLY A 189 -15.94 0.80 11.77
C GLY A 189 -16.39 0.52 10.32
N TYR A 190 -17.62 0.02 10.15
CA TYR A 190 -18.19 -0.18 8.81
C TYR A 190 -18.41 1.13 8.06
N LEU A 191 -18.84 2.20 8.74
CA LEU A 191 -18.99 3.53 8.13
C LEU A 191 -17.65 4.09 7.68
N VAL A 192 -16.60 3.99 8.51
CA VAL A 192 -15.24 4.41 8.12
C VAL A 192 -14.77 3.64 6.89
N PHE A 193 -14.99 2.33 6.87
CA PHE A 193 -14.62 1.51 5.71
C PHE A 193 -15.43 1.88 4.46
N ALA A 194 -16.74 2.10 4.60
CA ALA A 194 -17.62 2.48 3.50
C ALA A 194 -17.24 3.85 2.91
N VAL A 195 -16.95 4.85 3.75
CA VAL A 195 -16.48 6.17 3.29
C VAL A 195 -15.18 6.02 2.52
N GLY A 196 -14.21 5.25 3.03
CA GLY A 196 -12.96 5.04 2.31
C GLY A 196 -13.12 4.21 1.02
N LEU A 197 -14.11 3.32 0.91
CA LEU A 197 -14.46 2.68 -0.37
C LEU A 197 -15.05 3.68 -1.36
N VAL A 198 -15.90 4.60 -0.91
CA VAL A 198 -16.42 5.68 -1.77
C VAL A 198 -15.27 6.55 -2.27
N LEU A 199 -14.32 6.92 -1.40
CA LEU A 199 -13.12 7.65 -1.79
C LEU A 199 -12.28 6.87 -2.82
N LEU A 200 -12.12 5.56 -2.65
CA LEU A 200 -11.44 4.70 -3.62
C LEU A 200 -12.15 4.75 -4.98
N ILE A 201 -13.47 4.57 -4.99
CA ILE A 201 -14.27 4.58 -6.21
C ILE A 201 -14.11 5.93 -6.93
N VAL A 202 -14.20 7.04 -6.20
CA VAL A 202 -14.00 8.39 -6.76
C VAL A 202 -12.61 8.56 -7.35
N GLN A 203 -11.57 8.05 -6.69
CA GLN A 203 -10.18 8.11 -7.20
C GLN A 203 -9.95 7.24 -8.44
N LEU A 204 -10.67 6.13 -8.58
CA LEU A 204 -10.53 5.21 -9.71
C LEU A 204 -11.39 5.58 -10.92
N PHE A 205 -12.36 6.49 -10.76
CA PHE A 205 -13.21 6.89 -11.87
C PHE A 205 -12.36 7.58 -12.95
N PRO A 206 -12.21 6.97 -14.14
CA PRO A 206 -11.37 7.53 -15.17
C PRO A 206 -12.01 8.82 -15.72
N SER A 207 -11.17 9.79 -16.08
CA SER A 207 -11.68 10.99 -16.75
C SER A 207 -12.31 10.63 -18.10
N ILE A 208 -13.39 11.34 -18.45
CA ILE A 208 -14.18 11.12 -19.68
C ILE A 208 -13.32 11.29 -20.94
N ASP A 209 -12.28 12.12 -20.85
CA ASP A 209 -11.35 12.43 -21.95
C ASP A 209 -10.23 11.39 -22.13
N SER A 210 -10.26 10.29 -21.38
CA SER A 210 -9.25 9.24 -21.52
C SER A 210 -9.35 8.59 -22.90
N ILE A 211 -8.33 8.84 -23.73
CA ILE A 211 -8.18 8.31 -25.10
C ILE A 211 -8.28 6.78 -25.13
N PHE A 212 -7.91 6.12 -24.04
CA PHE A 212 -8.06 4.68 -23.90
C PHE A 212 -9.52 4.22 -23.83
N LEU A 213 -10.38 4.91 -23.06
CA LEU A 213 -11.80 4.56 -23.01
C LEU A 213 -12.47 4.80 -24.36
N SER A 214 -12.18 5.93 -25.03
CA SER A 214 -12.79 6.21 -26.34
C SER A 214 -12.42 5.17 -27.40
N ARG A 215 -11.21 4.61 -27.36
CA ARG A 215 -10.78 3.52 -28.26
C ARG A 215 -11.36 2.15 -27.91
N THR A 216 -11.71 1.93 -26.65
CA THR A 216 -12.18 0.61 -26.16
C THR A 216 -13.69 0.53 -25.97
N GLN A 217 -14.41 1.66 -26.10
CA GLN A 217 -15.87 1.74 -25.97
C GLN A 217 -16.61 0.76 -26.86
N ASN A 218 -16.12 0.49 -28.07
CA ASN A 218 -16.72 -0.43 -29.03
C ASN A 218 -16.41 -1.92 -28.77
N ILE A 219 -15.51 -2.23 -27.83
CA ILE A 219 -15.19 -3.62 -27.47
C ILE A 219 -16.34 -4.20 -26.64
N THR A 220 -16.85 -5.36 -27.06
CA THR A 220 -17.96 -6.03 -26.39
C THR A 220 -17.60 -6.44 -24.96
N LEU A 221 -18.59 -6.52 -24.08
CA LEU A 221 -18.38 -6.87 -22.67
C LEU A 221 -17.74 -8.27 -22.51
N TYR A 222 -18.09 -9.21 -23.40
CA TYR A 222 -17.48 -10.54 -23.46
C TYR A 222 -15.98 -10.50 -23.77
N GLU A 223 -15.56 -9.71 -24.76
CA GLU A 223 -14.15 -9.57 -25.11
C GLU A 223 -13.35 -8.85 -24.02
N ARG A 224 -13.95 -7.84 -23.37
CA ARG A 224 -13.33 -7.17 -22.21
C ARG A 224 -13.10 -8.16 -21.07
N PHE A 225 -14.08 -9.01 -20.79
CA PHE A 225 -13.98 -9.99 -19.71
C PHE A 225 -12.94 -11.08 -20.02
N THR A 226 -13.01 -11.70 -21.20
CA THR A 226 -12.09 -12.78 -21.61
C THR A 226 -10.64 -12.33 -21.70
N LYS A 227 -10.36 -11.15 -22.27
CA LYS A 227 -9.00 -10.59 -22.35
C LYS A 227 -8.52 -10.04 -21.01
N GLY A 228 -9.39 -9.41 -20.23
CA GLY A 228 -9.09 -8.89 -18.90
C GLY A 228 -8.79 -9.98 -17.88
N PHE A 229 -9.45 -11.15 -18.00
CA PHE A 229 -9.25 -12.30 -17.13
C PHE A 229 -7.80 -12.81 -17.13
N ILE A 230 -7.11 -12.78 -18.29
CA ILE A 230 -5.69 -13.16 -18.39
C ILE A 230 -4.80 -12.17 -17.65
N SER A 231 -5.16 -10.88 -17.59
CA SER A 231 -4.37 -9.88 -16.85
C SER A 231 -4.37 -10.11 -15.33
N LEU A 232 -5.38 -10.80 -14.78
CA LEU A 232 -5.39 -11.22 -13.38
C LEU A 232 -4.30 -12.26 -13.05
N PHE A 233 -3.81 -12.99 -14.06
CA PHE A 233 -2.79 -14.02 -13.93
C PHE A 233 -1.43 -13.61 -14.50
N LYS A 234 -1.33 -12.43 -15.12
CA LYS A 234 -0.03 -11.82 -15.40
C LYS A 234 0.47 -11.23 -14.09
N GLY A 235 1.37 -11.97 -13.43
CA GLY A 235 2.28 -11.37 -12.46
C GLY A 235 3.00 -10.21 -13.16
N TRP A 236 2.95 -9.05 -12.53
CA TRP A 236 3.73 -7.88 -12.93
C TRP A 236 5.21 -8.19 -12.80
#